data_AF-A0A660PJK2-F1
#
_entry.id   AF-A0A660PJK2-F1
#
_cell.length_a   1.000
_cell.length_b   1.000
_cell.length_c   1.000
_cell.angle_alpha   90.00
_cell.angle_beta   90.00
_cell.angle_gamma   90.00
#
_symmetry.space_group_name_H-M   'P 1'
#
loop_
_entity.id
_entity.type
_entity.pdbx_description
1 polymer ?
#
loop_
_entity_poly.entity_id
_entity_poly.type
_entity_poly.pdbx_seq_one_letter_code
_entity_poly.pdbx_strand_id
1 'polypeptide(L)'
;MRLYEYEAKQLYKEFNLPVPESILAYNIDDVAKAVRQIGNSEEAWRPGVLKAQVLTGGRGKAGGIKVVDDPAKINEQAKELFNVIIKGFPVEKVLVEKAVKKQKELYLGITLNRVDYKITVIASAEGGVD
;
A
#
# COMPACT_ATOMS: atom_id res chain seq x y z
N MET A 1 -19.12 -1.04 -6.40
CA MET A 1 -17.95 -0.21 -6.76
C MET A 1 -16.76 -0.67 -5.92
N ARG A 2 -15.53 -0.66 -6.47
CA ARG A 2 -14.29 -0.95 -5.72
C ARG A 2 -13.50 0.35 -5.57
N LEU A 3 -12.81 0.51 -4.45
CA LEU A 3 -11.88 1.62 -4.21
C LEU A 3 -10.43 1.11 -4.30
N TYR A 4 -9.53 1.99 -4.71
CA TYR A 4 -8.09 1.79 -4.52
C TYR A 4 -7.74 1.89 -3.03
N GLU A 5 -6.56 1.36 -2.66
CA GLU A 5 -6.08 1.43 -1.27
C GLU A 5 -5.89 2.87 -0.79
N TYR A 6 -5.35 3.76 -1.64
CA TYR A 6 -5.17 5.17 -1.25
C TYR A 6 -6.50 5.90 -1.01
N GLU A 7 -7.54 5.60 -1.78
CA GLU A 7 -8.89 6.18 -1.62
C GLU A 7 -9.53 5.71 -0.32
N ALA A 8 -9.44 4.40 -0.04
CA ALA A 8 -9.89 3.86 1.24
C ALA A 8 -9.15 4.50 2.43
N LYS A 9 -7.84 4.75 2.30
CA LYS A 9 -7.05 5.42 3.34
C LYS A 9 -7.41 6.90 3.49
N GLN A 10 -7.77 7.60 2.43
CA GLN A 10 -8.26 8.98 2.50
C GLN A 10 -9.55 9.02 3.32
N LEU A 11 -10.51 8.14 3.03
CA LEU A 11 -11.72 7.99 3.84
C LEU A 11 -11.39 7.65 5.30
N TYR A 12 -10.47 6.73 5.55
CA TYR A 12 -10.05 6.41 6.91
C TYR A 12 -9.52 7.64 7.66
N LYS A 13 -8.71 8.49 7.01
CA LYS A 13 -8.23 9.75 7.60
C LYS A 13 -9.37 10.71 7.92
N GLU A 14 -10.35 10.87 7.01
CA GLU A 14 -11.54 11.72 7.23
C GLU A 14 -12.33 11.30 8.48
N PHE A 15 -12.35 10.00 8.79
CA PHE A 15 -12.96 9.44 9.99
C PHE A 15 -11.98 9.23 11.17
N ASN A 16 -10.81 9.86 11.14
CA ASN A 16 -9.78 9.79 12.20
C ASN A 16 -9.27 8.38 12.51
N LEU A 17 -9.36 7.45 11.56
CA LEU A 17 -8.75 6.12 11.69
C LEU A 17 -7.24 6.22 11.38
N PRO A 18 -6.38 5.59 12.20
CA PRO A 18 -4.95 5.66 12.01
C PRO A 18 -4.54 4.92 10.73
N VAL A 19 -3.87 5.63 9.83
CA VAL A 19 -3.24 5.05 8.65
C VAL A 19 -1.80 5.57 8.53
N PRO A 20 -0.86 4.76 8.00
CA PRO A 20 0.48 5.25 7.79
C PRO A 20 0.50 6.42 6.81
N GLU A 21 1.46 7.32 7.01
CA GLU A 21 1.73 8.41 6.09
C GLU A 21 2.08 7.84 4.71
N SER A 22 1.41 8.35 3.69
CA SER A 22 1.53 7.86 2.33
C SER A 22 1.20 8.93 1.30
N ILE A 23 1.86 8.84 0.16
CA ILE A 23 1.81 9.79 -0.95
C ILE A 23 1.61 8.99 -2.24
N LEU A 24 0.66 9.43 -3.07
CA LEU A 24 0.39 8.81 -4.37
C LEU A 24 1.33 9.37 -5.42
N ALA A 25 1.93 8.49 -6.22
CA ALA A 25 2.88 8.81 -7.28
C ALA A 25 2.42 8.22 -8.62
N TYR A 26 2.61 8.97 -9.71
CA TYR A 26 2.16 8.56 -11.06
C TYR A 26 3.30 8.17 -12.00
N ASN A 27 4.54 8.46 -11.61
CA ASN A 27 5.73 8.15 -12.39
C ASN A 27 6.93 7.93 -11.45
N ILE A 28 8.09 7.57 -12.02
CA ILE A 28 9.33 7.28 -11.27
C ILE A 28 9.82 8.49 -10.47
N ASP A 29 9.75 9.69 -11.04
CA ASP A 29 10.20 10.92 -10.38
C ASP A 29 9.32 11.28 -9.18
N ASP A 30 8.01 11.10 -9.30
CA ASP A 30 7.05 11.27 -8.21
C ASP A 30 7.36 10.29 -7.07
N VAL A 31 7.70 9.03 -7.39
CA VAL A 31 8.10 8.05 -6.38
C VAL A 31 9.33 8.53 -5.63
N ALA A 32 10.38 8.95 -6.34
CA ALA A 32 11.61 9.44 -5.71
C ALA A 32 11.35 10.65 -4.78
N LYS A 33 10.51 11.60 -5.21
CA LYS A 33 10.09 12.74 -4.38
C LYS A 33 9.29 12.29 -3.16
N ALA A 34 8.30 11.42 -3.34
CA ALA A 34 7.43 10.93 -2.29
C ALA A 34 8.19 10.19 -1.19
N VAL A 35 9.16 9.35 -1.55
CA VAL A 35 9.96 8.62 -0.54
C VAL A 35 10.80 9.60 0.29
N ARG A 36 11.40 10.63 -0.33
CA ARG A 36 12.15 11.68 0.39
C ARG A 36 11.25 12.46 1.36
N GLN A 37 10.02 12.78 0.94
CA GLN A 37 9.05 13.50 1.77
C GLN A 37 8.62 12.69 3.00
N ILE A 38 8.28 11.41 2.83
CA ILE A 38 7.85 10.52 3.94
C ILE A 38 8.99 10.26 4.95
N GLY A 39 10.25 10.43 4.53
CA GLY A 39 11.45 10.29 5.36
C GLY A 39 11.61 11.36 6.44
N ASN A 40 11.04 12.56 6.25
CA ASN A 40 11.03 13.67 7.22
C ASN A 40 12.40 14.10 7.81
N SER A 41 13.51 13.96 7.07
CA SER A 41 14.66 14.86 7.23
C SER A 41 15.55 14.84 5.99
N GLU A 42 16.25 15.95 5.74
CA GLU A 42 17.29 16.05 4.71
C GLU A 42 18.49 15.09 4.96
N GLU A 43 18.51 14.38 6.11
CA GLU A 43 19.67 13.62 6.61
C GLU A 43 19.36 12.16 7.03
N ALA A 44 18.08 11.75 7.12
CA ALA A 44 17.71 10.41 7.59
C ALA A 44 16.62 9.78 6.72
N TRP A 45 17.08 9.09 5.68
CA TRP A 45 16.30 8.10 4.95
C TRP A 45 15.60 7.12 5.91
N ARG A 46 14.31 6.85 5.68
CA ARG A 46 13.58 5.77 6.36
C ARG A 46 13.05 4.79 5.32
N PRO A 47 13.02 3.48 5.62
CA PRO A 47 12.48 2.51 4.69
C PRO A 47 11.06 2.88 4.25
N GLY A 48 10.84 2.89 2.94
CA GLY A 48 9.54 3.13 2.31
C GLY A 48 8.98 1.83 1.74
N VAL A 49 7.67 1.78 1.51
CA VAL A 49 7.02 0.69 0.79
C VAL A 49 6.33 1.26 -0.44
N LEU A 50 6.74 0.80 -1.62
CA LEU A 50 6.07 1.10 -2.89
C LEU A 50 4.98 0.07 -3.12
N LYS A 51 3.73 0.52 -3.24
CA LYS A 51 2.57 -0.35 -3.38
C LYS A 51 1.81 -0.05 -4.67
N ALA A 52 1.85 -0.98 -5.62
CA ALA A 52 1.04 -0.91 -6.83
C ALA A 52 -0.45 -0.69 -6.48
N GLN A 53 -1.08 0.30 -7.12
CA GLN A 53 -2.50 0.58 -6.93
C GLN A 53 -3.31 -0.05 -8.07
N VAL A 54 -3.87 -1.23 -7.80
CA VAL A 54 -4.72 -1.99 -8.73
C VAL A 54 -5.95 -2.50 -8.00
N LEU A 55 -7.08 -2.69 -8.70
CA LEU A 55 -8.36 -3.13 -8.13
C LEU A 55 -8.43 -4.67 -7.94
N THR A 56 -7.32 -5.26 -7.52
CA THR A 56 -7.17 -6.70 -7.27
C THR A 56 -6.22 -6.99 -6.11
N GLY A 57 -6.47 -8.09 -5.41
CA GLY A 57 -5.64 -8.58 -4.31
C GLY A 57 -4.47 -9.46 -4.80
N GLY A 58 -3.55 -9.80 -3.89
CA GLY A 58 -2.39 -10.66 -4.20
C GLY A 58 -1.16 -9.91 -4.74
N ARG A 59 -1.13 -8.58 -4.57
CA ARG A 59 -0.02 -7.72 -5.03
C ARG A 59 1.34 -8.15 -4.48
N GLY A 60 1.41 -8.57 -3.21
CA GLY A 60 2.66 -9.02 -2.59
C GLY A 60 3.29 -10.19 -3.34
N LYS A 61 2.54 -11.27 -3.56
CA LYS A 61 3.02 -12.44 -4.33
C LYS A 61 3.29 -12.13 -5.81
N ALA A 62 2.63 -11.13 -6.37
CA ALA A 62 2.77 -10.72 -7.76
C ALA A 62 3.89 -9.69 -8.00
N GLY A 63 4.73 -9.39 -7.00
CA GLY A 63 5.80 -8.39 -7.12
C GLY A 63 5.33 -6.93 -7.14
N GLY A 64 4.04 -6.69 -6.84
CA GLY A 64 3.41 -5.37 -6.76
C GLY A 64 3.67 -4.60 -5.46
N ILE A 65 4.53 -5.12 -4.59
CA ILE A 65 4.94 -4.48 -3.33
C ILE A 65 6.47 -4.53 -3.28
N LYS A 66 7.11 -3.37 -3.15
CA LYS A 66 8.58 -3.26 -3.02
C LYS A 66 8.89 -2.53 -1.72
N VAL A 67 9.77 -3.11 -0.90
CA VAL A 67 10.34 -2.42 0.25
C VAL A 67 11.61 -1.73 -0.22
N VAL A 68 11.68 -0.42 -0.02
CA VAL A 68 12.86 0.39 -0.33
C VAL A 68 13.62 0.60 0.95
N ASP A 69 14.74 -0.09 1.11
CA ASP A 69 15.68 0.04 2.23
C ASP A 69 16.90 0.89 1.86
N ASP A 70 17.16 1.07 0.56
CA ASP A 70 18.28 1.83 0.00
C ASP A 70 17.77 2.93 -0.96
N PRO A 71 18.07 4.23 -0.72
CA PRO A 71 17.66 5.31 -1.60
C PRO A 71 18.20 5.18 -3.03
N ALA A 72 19.36 4.55 -3.23
CA ALA A 72 19.95 4.38 -4.56
C ALA A 72 19.11 3.47 -5.47
N LYS A 73 18.31 2.57 -4.87
CA LYS A 73 17.49 1.59 -5.58
C LYS A 73 16.09 2.08 -5.93
N ILE A 74 15.68 3.27 -5.49
CA ILE A 74 14.32 3.78 -5.68
C ILE A 74 13.91 3.76 -7.16
N ASN A 75 14.74 4.33 -8.03
CA ASN A 75 14.40 4.49 -9.44
C ASN A 75 14.28 3.14 -10.15
N GLU A 76 15.17 2.20 -9.82
CA GLU A 76 15.14 0.84 -10.34
C GLU A 76 13.87 0.11 -9.87
N GLN A 77 13.60 0.10 -8.56
CA GLN A 77 12.42 -0.56 -8.00
C GLN A 77 11.10 0.06 -8.48
N ALA A 78 11.05 1.39 -8.65
CA ALA A 78 9.90 2.08 -9.21
C ALA A 78 9.69 1.67 -10.68
N LYS A 79 10.76 1.66 -11.49
CA LYS A 79 10.70 1.23 -12.89
C LYS A 79 10.22 -0.21 -13.02
N GLU A 80 10.74 -1.12 -12.21
CA GLU A 80 10.26 -2.50 -12.15
C GLU A 80 8.77 -2.53 -11.85
N LEU A 81 8.33 -1.81 -10.81
CA LEU A 81 6.95 -1.83 -10.34
C LEU A 81 5.95 -1.32 -11.39
N PHE A 82 6.28 -0.24 -12.11
CA PHE A 82 5.44 0.28 -13.20
C PHE A 82 5.37 -0.66 -14.42
N ASN A 83 6.34 -1.55 -14.60
CA ASN A 83 6.34 -2.54 -15.68
C ASN A 83 5.59 -3.85 -15.33
N VAL A 84 5.16 -4.02 -14.08
CA VAL A 84 4.40 -5.22 -13.66
C VAL A 84 2.94 -5.12 -14.13
N ILE A 85 2.39 -6.25 -14.58
CA ILE A 85 0.95 -6.43 -14.80
C ILE A 85 0.44 -7.42 -13.75
N ILE A 86 -0.45 -6.98 -12.87
CA ILE A 86 -0.97 -7.79 -11.76
C ILE A 86 -2.35 -8.32 -12.14
N LYS A 87 -2.45 -9.61 -12.47
CA LYS A 87 -3.72 -10.26 -12.85
C LYS A 87 -4.48 -9.51 -13.96
N GLY A 88 -3.75 -9.05 -14.98
CA GLY A 88 -4.30 -8.27 -16.10
C GLY A 88 -4.47 -6.77 -15.84
N PHE A 89 -4.14 -6.28 -14.64
CA PHE A 89 -4.17 -4.84 -14.34
C PHE A 89 -2.76 -4.24 -14.46
N PRO A 90 -2.53 -3.29 -15.38
CA PRO A 90 -1.28 -2.55 -15.42
C PRO A 90 -1.16 -1.64 -14.19
N VAL A 91 0.08 -1.37 -13.76
CA VAL A 91 0.36 -0.45 -12.66
C VAL A 91 0.50 0.96 -13.23
N GLU A 92 -0.53 1.79 -13.05
CA GLU A 92 -0.53 3.18 -13.52
C GLU A 92 -0.18 4.20 -12.42
N LYS A 93 -0.29 3.78 -11.15
CA LYS A 93 0.01 4.61 -9.99
C LYS A 93 0.50 3.76 -8.83
N VAL A 94 1.36 4.35 -8.01
CA VAL A 94 2.04 3.70 -6.89
C VAL A 94 1.76 4.52 -5.63
N LEU A 95 1.35 3.84 -4.56
CA LEU A 95 1.28 4.45 -3.24
C LEU A 95 2.62 4.24 -2.55
N VAL A 96 3.34 5.32 -2.29
CA VAL A 96 4.54 5.33 -1.47
C VAL A 96 4.09 5.49 -0.03
N GLU A 97 4.46 4.56 0.84
CA GLU A 97 4.02 4.55 2.23
C GLU A 97 5.19 4.35 3.19
N LYS A 98 5.13 5.01 4.34
CA LYS A 98 6.09 4.83 5.43
C LYS A 98 6.10 3.37 5.89
N ALA A 99 7.27 2.74 5.94
CA ALA A 99 7.36 1.39 6.50
C ALA A 99 6.97 1.40 7.98
N VAL A 100 6.15 0.42 8.36
CA VAL A 100 5.72 0.23 9.75
C VAL A 100 6.44 -1.00 10.30
N LYS A 101 7.16 -0.83 11.42
CA LYS A 101 7.70 -1.96 12.17
C LYS A 101 6.54 -2.65 12.90
N LYS A 102 6.10 -3.78 12.35
CA LYS A 102 5.01 -4.58 12.90
C LYS A 102 5.55 -5.68 13.82
N GLN A 103 4.93 -5.84 15.00
CA GLN A 103 5.20 -6.97 15.91
C GLN A 103 4.27 -8.16 15.61
N LYS A 104 3.05 -7.86 15.14
CA LYS A 104 2.03 -8.84 14.77
C LYS A 104 1.21 -8.29 13.60
N GLU A 105 0.69 -9.19 12.78
CA GLU A 105 -0.30 -8.88 11.75
C GLU A 105 -1.60 -9.62 12.07
N LEU A 106 -2.73 -8.96 11.82
CA LEU A 106 -4.06 -9.51 12.07
C LEU A 106 -4.89 -9.39 10.79
N TYR A 107 -5.84 -10.29 10.60
CA TYR A 107 -6.88 -10.12 9.59
C TYR A 107 -8.12 -9.50 10.25
N LEU A 108 -8.68 -8.46 9.63
CA LEU A 108 -9.98 -7.88 9.99
C LEU A 108 -10.77 -7.58 8.72
N GLY A 109 -12.00 -8.07 8.64
CA GLY A 109 -12.94 -7.82 7.55
C GLY A 109 -14.33 -7.51 8.08
N ILE A 110 -15.01 -6.56 7.44
CA ILE A 110 -16.40 -6.22 7.75
C ILE A 110 -17.19 -6.34 6.44
N THR A 111 -18.27 -7.11 6.46
CA THR A 111 -19.10 -7.33 5.26
C THR A 111 -20.58 -7.43 5.62
N LEU A 112 -21.45 -7.21 4.64
CA LEU A 112 -22.87 -7.49 4.78
C LEU A 112 -23.11 -8.98 4.51
N ASN A 113 -23.56 -9.71 5.54
CA ASN A 113 -24.12 -11.03 5.34
C ASN A 113 -25.53 -10.88 4.75
N ARG A 114 -25.70 -11.39 3.54
CA ARG A 114 -26.96 -11.27 2.78
C ARG A 114 -28.04 -12.23 3.27
N VAL A 115 -27.67 -13.26 4.05
CA VAL A 115 -28.63 -14.25 4.56
C VAL A 115 -29.46 -13.66 5.69
N ASP A 116 -28.82 -12.92 6.60
CA ASP A 116 -29.44 -12.33 7.78
C ASP A 116 -29.60 -10.81 7.69
N TYR A 117 -29.13 -10.19 6.59
CA TYR A 117 -29.08 -8.74 6.35
C TYR A 117 -28.35 -7.97 7.46
N LYS A 118 -27.36 -8.61 8.10
CA LYS A 118 -26.57 -8.02 9.17
C LYS A 118 -25.13 -7.78 8.75
N ILE A 119 -24.47 -6.88 9.47
CA ILE A 119 -23.03 -6.69 9.35
C ILE A 119 -22.33 -7.85 10.08
N THR A 120 -21.44 -8.53 9.38
CA THR A 120 -20.55 -9.56 9.93
C THR A 120 -19.14 -8.99 10.05
N VAL A 121 -18.54 -9.17 11.22
CA VAL A 121 -17.14 -8.85 11.49
C VAL A 121 -16.36 -10.16 11.59
N ILE A 122 -15.27 -10.27 10.83
CA ILE A 122 -14.38 -11.43 10.80
C ILE A 122 -13.01 -10.97 11.27
N ALA A 123 -12.44 -11.62 12.27
CA ALA A 123 -11.11 -11.33 12.77
C ALA A 123 -10.29 -12.62 12.94
N SER A 124 -8.99 -12.56 12.66
CA SER A 124 -8.05 -13.66 12.89
C SER A 124 -6.72 -13.14 13.42
N ALA A 125 -6.10 -13.94 14.30
CA ALA A 125 -4.73 -13.72 14.74
C ALA A 125 -3.69 -13.97 13.64
N GLU A 126 -4.07 -14.73 12.61
CA GLU A 126 -3.26 -15.04 11.43
C GLU A 126 -3.57 -14.05 10.31
N GLY A 127 -2.84 -12.93 10.30
CA GLY A 127 -2.91 -11.93 9.23
C GLY A 127 -1.68 -11.97 8.31
N GLY A 128 -1.74 -11.22 7.20
CA GLY A 128 -0.63 -11.08 6.27
C GLY A 128 -0.82 -11.83 4.96
N VAL A 129 0.29 -12.04 4.25
CA VAL A 129 0.35 -12.76 2.97
C VAL A 129 1.19 -14.01 3.19
N ASP A 130 0.64 -15.17 2.87
CA ASP A 130 1.39 -16.44 2.78
C ASP A 130 2.35 -16.47 1.59
#